data_AF-A0A356T8B3-F1
#
_entry.id   AF-A0A356T8B3-F1
#
_cell.length_a   1.000
_cell.length_b   1.000
_cell.length_c   1.000
_cell.angle_alpha   90.00
_cell.angle_beta   90.00
_cell.angle_gamma   90.00
#
_symmetry.space_group_name_H-M   'P 1'
#
loop_
_entity.id
_entity.type
_entity.pdbx_description
1 polymer ?
#
loop_
_entity_poly.entity_id
_entity_poly.type
_entity_poly.pdbx_seq_one_letter_code
_entity_poly.pdbx_strand_id
1 'polypeptide(L)'
;MRMASPSYILERSRDYWGRFYDTGAWHVERLGGNHTRGELRGVDPFDPLFARYLHAYIYRMFELTGAKDLQTRYEVRDEAMIMHGEWS
;
A
#
# COMPACT_ATOMS: atom_id res chain seq x y z
N MET A 1 9.64 20.56 6.00
CA MET A 1 8.91 19.67 5.07
C MET A 1 9.06 18.26 5.60
N ARG A 2 7.99 17.59 6.05
CA ARG A 2 8.10 16.21 6.58
C ARG A 2 8.52 15.33 5.41
N MET A 3 9.70 14.70 5.48
CA MET A 3 10.10 13.71 4.47
C MET A 3 8.96 12.70 4.35
N ALA A 4 8.43 12.51 3.13
CA ALA A 4 7.45 11.48 2.88
C ALA A 4 8.13 10.14 3.16
N SER A 5 7.65 9.37 4.14
CA SER A 5 8.10 8.00 4.37
C SER A 5 7.20 7.02 3.60
N PRO A 6 7.63 5.78 3.36
CA PRO A 6 6.76 4.76 2.76
C PRO A 6 5.41 4.60 3.49
N SER A 7 5.38 4.61 4.82
CA SER A 7 4.09 4.64 5.57
C SER A 7 3.21 5.83 5.20
N TYR A 8 3.80 7.03 5.06
CA TYR A 8 3.04 8.21 4.67
C TYR A 8 2.45 8.04 3.26
N ILE A 9 3.21 7.48 2.32
CA ILE A 9 2.69 7.18 0.98
C ILE A 9 1.49 6.24 1.04
N LEU A 10 1.55 5.16 1.82
CA LEU A 10 0.46 4.20 1.92
C LEU A 10 -0.79 4.79 2.59
N GLU A 11 -0.62 5.62 3.62
CA GLU A 11 -1.73 6.40 4.21
C GLU A 11 -2.38 7.34 3.20
N ARG A 12 -1.58 8.00 2.35
CA ARG A 12 -2.10 8.84 1.28
C ARG A 12 -2.80 8.05 0.18
N SER A 13 -2.30 6.85 -0.14
CA SER A 13 -2.97 5.94 -1.07
C SER A 13 -4.36 5.56 -0.55
N ARG A 14 -4.51 5.25 0.75
CA ARG A 14 -5.84 5.05 1.38
C ARG A 14 -6.73 6.29 1.19
N ASP A 15 -6.23 7.46 1.53
CA ASP A 15 -7.01 8.70 1.48
C ASP A 15 -7.47 9.03 0.04
N TYR A 16 -6.61 8.82 -0.96
CA TYR A 16 -6.98 9.03 -2.36
C TYR A 16 -7.91 7.94 -2.88
N TRP A 17 -7.68 6.68 -2.48
CA TRP A 17 -8.57 5.58 -2.84
C TRP A 17 -10.01 5.89 -2.46
N GLY A 18 -10.27 6.24 -1.21
CA GLY A 18 -11.62 6.59 -0.73
C GLY A 18 -12.24 7.85 -1.34
N ARG A 19 -11.49 8.61 -2.15
CA ARG A 19 -12.00 9.77 -2.89
C ARG A 19 -12.31 9.47 -4.35
N PHE A 20 -11.66 8.47 -4.94
CA PHE A 20 -11.71 8.20 -6.38
C PHE A 20 -12.31 6.84 -6.73
N TYR A 21 -12.42 5.93 -5.77
CA TYR A 21 -12.99 4.60 -5.94
C TYR A 21 -14.25 4.47 -5.10
N ASP A 22 -15.28 3.88 -5.71
CA ASP A 22 -16.55 3.58 -5.05
C ASP A 22 -16.55 2.22 -4.35
N THR A 23 -15.51 1.40 -4.59
CA THR A 23 -15.32 0.07 -4.00
C THR A 23 -13.92 -0.07 -3.42
N GLY A 24 -13.78 -0.96 -2.44
CA GLY A 24 -12.53 -1.18 -1.73
C GLY A 24 -12.29 -0.17 -0.60
N ALA A 25 -11.85 -0.67 0.54
CA ALA A 25 -11.39 0.14 1.66
C ALA A 25 -10.00 -0.33 2.12
N TRP A 26 -9.10 0.64 2.29
CA TRP A 26 -7.77 0.41 2.84
C TRP A 26 -7.76 0.51 4.36
N HIS A 27 -7.24 -0.52 5.02
CA HIS A 27 -6.79 -0.47 6.40
C HIS A 27 -5.26 -0.41 6.41
N VAL A 28 -4.66 0.61 7.03
CA VAL A 28 -3.21 0.88 6.99
C VAL A 28 -2.67 0.95 8.41
N GLU A 29 -1.58 0.22 8.65
CA GLU A 29 -0.92 0.12 9.95
C GLU A 29 0.56 0.46 9.83
N ARG A 30 1.07 1.25 10.78
CA ARG A 30 2.52 1.46 10.98
C ARG A 30 3.02 0.42 11.97
N LEU A 31 3.76 -0.57 11.49
CA LEU A 31 4.33 -1.64 12.30
C LEU A 31 5.73 -1.27 12.83
N GLY A 32 5.93 0.00 13.20
CA GLY A 32 7.21 0.57 13.63
C GLY A 32 7.62 1.81 12.84
N GLY A 33 8.87 2.26 13.02
CA GLY A 33 9.43 3.42 12.32
C GLY A 33 9.75 3.16 10.84
N ASN A 34 9.94 1.90 10.48
CA ASN A 34 10.45 1.46 9.18
C ASN A 34 9.69 0.28 8.56
N HIS A 35 8.47 0.01 9.05
CA HIS A 35 7.61 -1.05 8.53
C HIS A 35 6.17 -0.54 8.46
N THR A 36 5.49 -0.82 7.35
CA THR A 36 4.08 -0.52 7.13
C THR A 36 3.36 -1.74 6.56
N ARG A 37 2.09 -1.92 6.95
CA ARG A 37 1.18 -2.90 6.36
C ARG A 37 -0.05 -2.18 5.82
N GLY A 38 -0.56 -2.64 4.68
CA GLY A 38 -1.83 -2.20 4.11
C GLY A 38 -2.68 -3.40 3.73
N GLU A 39 -3.97 -3.34 4.00
CA GLU A 39 -4.96 -4.31 3.55
C GLU A 39 -6.05 -3.58 2.78
N LEU A 40 -6.27 -3.95 1.52
CA LEU A 40 -7.35 -3.46 0.68
C LEU A 40 -8.39 -4.57 0.52
N ARG A 41 -9.62 -4.33 0.99
CA ARG A 41 -10.72 -5.30 0.98
C ARG A 41 -11.99 -4.70 0.40
N GLY A 42 -12.83 -5.52 -0.23
CA GLY A 42 -14.15 -5.11 -0.72
C GLY A 42 -14.12 -4.36 -2.04
N VAL A 43 -13.11 -4.62 -2.87
CA VAL A 43 -13.06 -4.16 -4.27
C VAL A 43 -14.04 -5.01 -5.08
N ASP A 44 -14.91 -4.38 -5.85
CA ASP A 44 -15.91 -5.04 -6.67
C ASP A 44 -15.92 -4.44 -8.09
N PRO A 45 -15.70 -5.24 -9.17
CA PRO A 45 -15.31 -6.65 -9.13
C PRO A 45 -13.90 -6.85 -8.56
N PHE A 46 -13.69 -7.94 -7.82
CA PHE A 46 -12.36 -8.32 -7.34
C PHE A 46 -11.57 -9.01 -8.45
N ASP A 47 -10.45 -8.40 -8.87
CA ASP A 47 -9.48 -9.01 -9.79
C ASP A 47 -8.14 -9.25 -9.06
N PRO A 48 -7.73 -10.51 -8.85
CA PRO A 48 -6.43 -10.83 -8.25
C PRO A 48 -5.23 -10.25 -9.03
N LEU A 49 -5.34 -10.07 -10.35
CA LEU A 49 -4.27 -9.45 -11.14
C LEU A 49 -4.14 -7.96 -10.85
N PHE A 50 -5.23 -7.29 -10.48
CA PHE A 50 -5.18 -5.89 -10.08
C PHE A 50 -4.26 -5.66 -8.86
N ALA A 51 -4.24 -6.60 -7.90
CA ALA A 51 -3.33 -6.53 -6.75
C ALA A 51 -1.85 -6.46 -7.16
N ARG A 52 -1.45 -7.18 -8.22
CA ARG A 52 -0.09 -7.14 -8.76
C ARG A 52 0.27 -5.75 -9.29
N TYR A 53 -0.63 -5.14 -10.07
CA TYR A 53 -0.40 -3.82 -10.65
C TYR A 53 -0.39 -2.72 -9.58
N LEU A 54 -1.33 -2.79 -8.64
CA LEU A 54 -1.42 -1.85 -7.52
C LEU A 54 -0.20 -1.93 -6.61
N HIS A 55 0.27 -3.15 -6.29
CA HIS A 55 1.52 -3.34 -5.54
C HIS A 55 2.71 -2.70 -6.27
N ALA A 56 2.87 -2.96 -7.57
CA ALA A 56 3.96 -2.40 -8.37
C ALA A 56 3.91 -0.86 -8.39
N TYR A 57 2.72 -0.27 -8.52
CA TYR A 57 2.51 1.17 -8.45
C TYR A 57 2.93 1.75 -7.10
N ILE A 58 2.45 1.16 -5.99
CA ILE A 58 2.78 1.65 -4.64
C ILE A 58 4.27 1.47 -4.33
N TYR A 59 4.89 0.38 -4.78
CA TYR A 59 6.34 0.18 -4.68
C TYR A 59 7.12 1.33 -5.36
N ARG A 60 6.74 1.74 -6.57
CA ARG A 60 7.37 2.90 -7.23
C ARG A 60 7.17 4.19 -6.43
N MET A 61 6.01 4.38 -5.82
CA MET A 61 5.78 5.54 -4.95
C MET A 61 6.62 5.49 -3.67
N PHE A 62 6.92 4.30 -3.14
CA PHE A 62 7.85 4.13 -2.02
C PHE A 62 9.28 4.48 -2.43
N GLU A 63 9.74 4.11 -3.63
CA GLU A 63 11.09 4.47 -4.11
C GLU A 63 11.29 6.00 -4.14
N LEU A 64 10.26 6.78 -4.45
CA LEU A 64 10.31 8.24 -4.49
C LEU A 64 10.52 8.89 -3.11
N THR A 65 10.39 8.13 -2.03
CA THR A 65 10.63 8.62 -0.66
C THR A 65 12.13 8.74 -0.34
N GLY A 66 13.00 8.10 -1.12
CA GLY A 66 14.43 7.99 -0.84
C GLY A 66 14.79 6.99 0.28
N ALA A 67 13.83 6.16 0.70
CA ALA A 67 14.07 5.07 1.65
C ALA A 67 15.12 4.08 1.12
N LYS A 68 16.00 3.58 1.99
CA LYS A 68 17.06 2.63 1.63
C LYS A 68 16.62 1.20 1.93
N ASP A 69 17.28 0.24 1.29
CA ASP A 69 17.01 -1.19 1.44
C ASP A 69 15.52 -1.56 1.36
N LEU A 70 14.78 -0.84 0.51
CA LEU A 70 13.33 -0.96 0.40
C LEU A 70 12.94 -2.36 -0.06
N GLN A 71 12.15 -3.05 0.75
CA GLN A 71 11.55 -4.33 0.43
C GLN A 71 10.03 -4.22 0.49
N THR A 72 9.34 -4.78 -0.50
CA THR A 72 7.88 -4.88 -0.49
C THR A 72 7.44 -6.26 -0.91
N ARG A 73 6.39 -6.77 -0.26
CA ARG A 73 5.71 -8.00 -0.67
C ARG A 73 4.20 -7.77 -0.63
N TYR A 74 3.48 -8.56 -1.40
CA TYR A 74 2.03 -8.63 -1.30
C TYR A 74 1.55 -10.07 -1.41
N GLU A 75 0.36 -10.31 -0.87
CA GLU A 75 -0.39 -11.54 -1.02
C GLU A 75 -1.86 -11.21 -1.27
N VAL A 76 -2.55 -12.13 -1.93
CA VAL A 76 -4.01 -12.07 -2.12
C VAL A 76 -4.61 -13.21 -1.30
N ARG A 77 -5.54 -12.88 -0.40
CA ARG A 77 -6.22 -13.84 0.46
C ARG A 77 -7.61 -13.34 0.80
N ASP A 78 -8.61 -14.22 0.73
CA ASP A 78 -9.99 -13.92 1.13
C ASP A 78 -10.52 -12.60 0.50
N GLU A 79 -10.30 -12.44 -0.81
CA GLU A 79 -10.64 -11.24 -1.62
C GLU A 79 -10.06 -9.92 -1.09
N ALA A 80 -8.93 -10.01 -0.38
CA ALA A 80 -8.16 -8.86 0.06
C ALA A 80 -6.75 -8.92 -0.54
N MET A 81 -6.22 -7.74 -0.88
CA MET A 81 -4.81 -7.54 -1.13
C MET A 81 -4.15 -7.10 0.18
N ILE A 82 -3.15 -7.85 0.63
CA ILE A 82 -2.35 -7.51 1.81
C ILE A 82 -0.96 -7.17 1.32
N MET A 83 -0.46 -5.98 1.65
CA MET A 83 0.89 -5.53 1.31
C MET A 83 1.70 -5.18 2.55
N HIS A 84 2.99 -5.48 2.48
CA HIS A 84 3.99 -5.11 3.47
C HIS A 84 5.10 -4.32 2.80
N GLY A 85 5.59 -3.30 3.50
CA GLY A 85 6.78 -2.54 3.11
C GLY A 85 7.71 -2.34 4.29
N GLU A 86 8.99 -2.59 4.09
CA GLU A 86 10.06 -2.48 5.08
C GLU A 86 11.24 -1.71 4.46
N TRP A 87 11.94 -0.89 5.24
CA TRP A 87 13.09 -0.09 4.78
C TRP A 87 14.11 0.21 5.87
N SER A 88 15.25 0.82 5.51
CA SER A 88 16.29 1.36 6.40
C SER A 88 16.46 2.87 6.28
#